data_AF-A0A8X6UZ67-F1
#
_entry.id   AF-A0A8X6UZ67-F1
#
_cell.length_a   1.000
_cell.length_b   1.000
_cell.length_c   1.000
_cell.angle_alpha   90.00
_cell.angle_beta   90.00
_cell.angle_gamma   90.00
#
_symmetry.space_group_name_H-M   'P 1'
#
loop_
_entity.id
_entity.type
_entity.pdbx_description
1 polymer ?
#
loop_
_entity_poly.entity_id
_entity_poly.type
_entity_poly.pdbx_seq_one_letter_code
_entity_poly.pdbx_strand_id
1 'polypeptide(L)'
;MLNSCVMHHHTGHAQVIIVWGGIGKHSHTPIVCIAGTLNSQRYISEVLEPVVYPYLQGLATAIFQPDNFQPHIVQRFFVNYQIELLLLPARSPDLSPIENMWTMVAQ
;
A
#
# COMPACT_ATOMS: atom_id res chain seq x y z
N MET A 1 -5.01 26.22 41.45
CA MET A 1 -6.01 26.11 40.36
C MET A 1 -5.28 25.62 39.12
N LEU A 2 -5.27 24.30 38.89
CA LEU A 2 -4.70 23.69 37.69
C LEU A 2 -5.87 23.19 36.85
N ASN A 3 -6.07 23.79 35.69
CA ASN A 3 -7.07 23.35 34.73
C ASN A 3 -6.60 22.02 34.12
N SER A 4 -7.18 20.91 34.55
CA SER A 4 -7.06 19.63 33.86
C SER A 4 -7.79 19.75 32.52
N CYS A 5 -7.03 19.83 31.43
CA CYS A 5 -7.54 19.63 30.09
C CYS A 5 -7.95 18.16 29.96
N VAL A 6 -9.24 17.88 30.14
CA VAL A 6 -9.82 16.58 29.83
C VAL A 6 -10.05 16.54 28.32
N MET A 7 -9.13 15.88 27.61
CA MET A 7 -9.34 15.51 26.22
C MET A 7 -10.39 14.40 26.20
N HIS A 8 -11.63 14.76 25.89
CA HIS A 8 -12.64 13.77 25.54
C HIS A 8 -12.21 13.09 24.23
N HIS A 9 -11.63 11.90 24.33
CA HIS A 9 -11.50 11.02 23.19
C HIS A 9 -12.91 10.59 22.80
N HIS A 10 -13.44 11.13 21.70
CA HIS A 10 -14.66 10.61 21.10
C HIS A 10 -14.38 9.18 20.63
N THR A 11 -14.80 8.19 21.41
CA THR A 11 -14.92 6.78 21.02
C THR A 11 -16.11 6.57 20.08
N GLY A 12 -16.17 7.33 19.00
CA GLY A 12 -16.87 6.88 17.80
C GLY A 12 -15.93 5.94 17.08
N HIS A 13 -16.31 4.68 16.86
CA HIS A 13 -15.54 3.77 16.00
C HIS A 13 -15.59 4.32 14.56
N ALA A 14 -14.69 5.25 14.23
CA ALA A 14 -14.46 5.64 12.85
C ALA A 14 -13.95 4.39 12.13
N GLN A 15 -14.73 3.89 11.19
CA GLN A 15 -14.34 2.74 10.40
C GLN A 15 -13.14 3.16 9.54
N VAL A 16 -11.95 2.68 9.90
CA VAL A 16 -10.74 2.94 9.12
C VAL A 16 -10.87 2.17 7.80
N ILE A 17 -10.71 2.88 6.68
CA ILE A 17 -10.61 2.30 5.35
C ILE A 17 -9.19 2.54 4.86
N ILE A 18 -8.53 1.47 4.47
CA ILE A 18 -7.24 1.51 3.77
C ILE A 18 -7.54 1.47 2.28
N VAL A 19 -7.01 2.43 1.54
CA VAL A 19 -7.10 2.46 0.09
C VAL A 19 -5.75 2.04 -0.47
N TRP A 20 -5.75 1.06 -1.37
CA TRP A 20 -4.55 0.59 -2.05
C TRP A 20 -4.70 0.76 -3.56
N GLY A 21 -3.62 1.15 -4.22
CA GLY A 21 -3.54 1.22 -5.67
C GLY A 21 -2.09 1.12 -6.13
N GLY A 22 -1.91 0.74 -7.38
CA GLY A 22 -0.63 0.70 -8.08
C GLY A 22 -0.73 1.46 -9.41
N ILE A 23 0.37 2.09 -9.80
CA ILE A 23 0.44 2.86 -11.05
C ILE A 23 1.58 2.32 -11.92
N GLY A 24 1.37 2.36 -13.23
CA GLY A 24 2.38 2.15 -14.26
C GLY A 24 2.43 3.33 -15.21
N LYS A 25 3.40 3.33 -16.13
CA LYS A 25 3.62 4.45 -17.05
C LYS A 25 2.38 4.82 -17.88
N HIS A 26 1.60 3.83 -18.32
CA HIS A 26 0.42 4.03 -19.18
C HIS A 26 -0.82 3.26 -18.68
N SER A 27 -0.79 2.79 -17.44
CA SER A 27 -1.80 1.90 -16.87
C SER A 27 -1.82 2.05 -15.35
N HIS A 28 -2.84 1.50 -14.70
CA HIS A 28 -2.95 1.45 -13.26
C HIS A 28 -3.67 0.16 -12.86
N THR A 29 -3.48 -0.26 -11.61
CA THR A 29 -4.30 -1.33 -11.03
C THR A 29 -5.68 -0.78 -10.68
N PRO A 30 -6.70 -1.64 -10.53
CA PRO A 30 -7.88 -1.26 -9.77
C PRO A 30 -7.53 -0.71 -8.38
N ILE A 31 -8.36 0.18 -7.87
CA ILE A 31 -8.29 0.64 -6.47
C ILE A 31 -8.96 -0.41 -5.57
N VAL A 32 -8.27 -0.80 -4.49
CA VAL A 32 -8.77 -1.74 -3.50
C VAL A 32 -9.08 -0.98 -2.22
N CYS A 33 -10.33 -1.06 -1.75
CA CYS A 33 -10.75 -0.50 -0.47
C CYS A 33 -10.86 -1.62 0.56
N ILE A 34 -10.06 -1.52 1.62
CA ILE A 34 -9.92 -2.56 2.64
C ILE A 34 -10.44 -1.99 3.96
N ALA A 35 -11.49 -2.61 4.50
CA ALA A 35 -12.02 -2.23 5.80
C ALA A 35 -11.11 -2.72 6.94
N GLY A 36 -10.86 -1.84 7.91
CA GLY A 36 -10.06 -2.12 9.09
C GLY A 36 -8.55 -2.13 8.81
N THR A 37 -7.82 -2.92 9.59
CA THR A 37 -6.35 -2.98 9.52
C THR A 37 -5.86 -3.95 8.46
N LEU A 38 -4.77 -3.58 7.77
CA LEU A 38 -4.12 -4.40 6.76
C LEU A 38 -2.88 -5.08 7.35
N ASN A 39 -2.99 -6.37 7.66
CA ASN A 39 -1.84 -7.19 8.06
C ASN A 39 -1.23 -7.88 6.82
N SER A 40 -0.06 -8.52 6.99
CA SER A 40 0.66 -9.14 5.88
C SER A 40 -0.11 -10.23 5.14
N GLN A 41 -0.90 -11.04 5.86
CA GLN A 41 -1.69 -12.11 5.23
C GLN A 41 -2.81 -11.52 4.38
N ARG A 42 -3.53 -10.52 4.93
CA ARG A 42 -4.56 -9.77 4.20
C ARG A 42 -3.97 -9.04 3.01
N TYR A 43 -2.77 -8.46 3.14
CA TYR A 43 -2.09 -7.82 2.02
C TYR A 43 -1.80 -8.81 0.90
N ILE A 44 -1.36 -10.03 1.22
CA ILE A 44 -1.19 -11.07 0.21
C ILE A 44 -2.52 -11.44 -0.44
N SER A 45 -3.53 -11.80 0.35
CA SER A 45 -4.79 -12.36 -0.17
C SER A 45 -5.75 -11.34 -0.79
N GLU A 46 -5.69 -10.07 -0.38
CA GLU A 46 -6.61 -9.01 -0.84
C GLU A 46 -5.94 -8.05 -1.84
N VAL A 47 -4.61 -8.02 -1.92
CA VAL A 47 -3.88 -7.10 -2.81
C VAL A 47 -2.89 -7.83 -3.71
N LEU A 48 -1.89 -8.52 -3.16
CA LEU A 48 -0.79 -9.02 -3.99
C LEU A 48 -1.22 -10.11 -4.96
N GLU A 49 -1.94 -11.11 -4.47
CA GLU A 49 -2.39 -12.25 -5.27
C GLU A 49 -3.51 -11.89 -6.25
N PRO A 50 -4.60 -11.19 -5.86
CA PRO A 50 -5.69 -10.89 -6.79
C PRO A 50 -5.43 -9.66 -7.69
N VAL A 51 -4.54 -8.74 -7.32
CA VAL A 51 -4.37 -7.46 -8.04
C VAL A 51 -2.96 -7.29 -8.61
N VAL A 52 -1.93 -7.33 -7.76
CA VAL A 52 -0.55 -7.05 -8.20
C VAL A 52 -0.06 -8.10 -9.18
N TYR A 53 -0.17 -9.38 -8.83
CA TYR A 53 0.38 -10.45 -9.64
C TYR A 53 -0.27 -10.51 -11.05
N PRO A 54 -1.60 -10.53 -11.20
CA PRO A 54 -2.23 -10.50 -12.52
C PRO A 54 -1.90 -9.24 -13.33
N TYR A 55 -1.83 -8.09 -12.66
CA TYR A 55 -1.44 -6.83 -13.32
C TYR A 55 -0.03 -6.93 -13.92
N LEU A 56 0.93 -7.45 -13.15
CA LEU A 56 2.31 -7.63 -13.61
C LEU A 56 2.41 -8.68 -14.73
N GLN A 57 1.63 -9.77 -14.69
CA GLN A 57 1.58 -10.78 -15.76
C GLN A 57 1.07 -10.21 -17.08
N GLY A 58 0.28 -9.13 -17.04
CA GLY A 58 -0.20 -8.42 -18.23
C GLY A 58 0.83 -7.49 -18.88
N LEU A 59 2.00 -7.30 -18.26
CA LEU A 59 3.04 -6.40 -18.74
C LEU A 59 4.21 -7.20 -19.33
N ALA A 60 4.72 -6.76 -20.48
CA ALA A 60 5.85 -7.43 -21.15
C ALA A 60 7.14 -7.39 -20.31
N THR A 61 7.38 -6.27 -19.63
CA THR A 61 8.48 -6.09 -18.68
C THR A 61 7.99 -5.18 -17.56
N ALA A 62 8.15 -5.60 -16.30
CA ALA A 62 7.72 -4.81 -15.15
C ALA A 62 8.63 -5.07 -13.94
N ILE A 63 8.96 -3.98 -13.25
CA ILE A 63 9.62 -4.00 -11.95
C ILE A 63 8.65 -3.40 -10.95
N PHE A 64 8.35 -4.13 -9.87
CA PHE A 64 7.41 -3.71 -8.85
C PHE A 64 8.12 -2.91 -7.76
N GLN A 65 7.64 -1.71 -7.47
CA GLN A 65 8.15 -0.90 -6.37
C GLN A 65 7.18 -0.98 -5.18
N PRO A 66 7.53 -1.67 -4.08
CA PRO A 66 6.73 -1.62 -2.85
C PRO A 66 6.88 -0.26 -2.15
N ASP A 67 5.87 0.13 -1.37
CA ASP A 67 5.80 1.38 -0.61
C ASP A 67 6.79 1.46 0.57
N ASN A 68 7.16 0.32 1.15
CA ASN A 68 8.06 0.22 2.31
C ASN A 68 8.85 -1.10 2.31
N PHE A 69 9.73 -1.26 3.30
CA PHE A 69 10.32 -2.56 3.61
C PHE A 69 9.23 -3.56 4.01
N GLN A 70 9.10 -4.62 3.22
CA GLN A 70 8.03 -5.59 3.37
C GLN A 70 8.39 -6.66 4.42
N PRO A 71 7.43 -7.12 5.25
CA PRO A 71 7.65 -8.24 6.17
C PRO A 71 8.13 -9.51 5.45
N HIS A 72 8.85 -10.40 6.16
CA HIS A 72 9.42 -11.61 5.56
C HIS A 72 8.41 -12.50 4.80
N ILE A 73 7.16 -12.57 5.26
CA ILE A 73 6.12 -13.36 4.58
C ILE A 73 5.76 -12.75 3.21
N VAL A 74 5.72 -11.43 3.10
CA VAL A 74 5.47 -10.72 1.84
C VAL A 74 6.69 -10.83 0.91
N GLN A 75 7.90 -10.78 1.47
CA GLN A 75 9.12 -11.04 0.70
C GLN A 75 9.11 -12.43 0.06
N ARG A 76 8.70 -13.47 0.82
CA ARG A 76 8.55 -14.84 0.29
C ARG A 76 7.54 -14.92 -0.85
N PHE A 77 6.45 -14.14 -0.79
CA PHE A 77 5.51 -14.03 -1.90
C PHE A 77 6.22 -13.54 -3.17
N PHE A 78 6.96 -12.43 -3.11
CA PHE A 78 7.65 -11.93 -4.30
C PHE A 78 8.67 -12.92 -4.88
N VAL A 79 9.42 -13.63 -4.02
CA VAL A 79 10.37 -14.67 -4.47
C VAL A 79 9.64 -15.83 -5.14
N ASN A 80 8.56 -16.34 -4.54
CA ASN A 80 7.81 -17.49 -5.05
C ASN A 80 7.13 -17.18 -6.39
N TYR A 81 6.64 -15.95 -6.57
CA TYR A 81 5.99 -15.50 -7.80
C TYR A 81 6.96 -14.83 -8.79
N GLN A 82 8.27 -14.87 -8.49
CA GLN A 82 9.34 -14.34 -9.35
C GLN A 82 9.13 -12.87 -9.74
N ILE A 83 8.62 -12.07 -8.80
CA ILE A 83 8.39 -10.64 -8.99
C ILE A 83 9.69 -9.88 -8.77
N GLU A 84 10.14 -9.16 -9.80
CA GLU A 84 11.29 -8.26 -9.70
C GLU A 84 10.92 -7.01 -8.90
N LEU A 85 11.79 -6.61 -7.97
CA LEU A 85 11.53 -5.50 -7.04
C LEU A 85 12.48 -4.33 -7.27
N LEU A 86 11.92 -3.11 -7.28
CA LEU A 86 12.67 -1.87 -7.12
C LEU A 86 12.62 -1.46 -5.65
N LEU A 87 13.71 -1.65 -4.92
CA LEU A 87 13.80 -1.25 -3.52
C LEU A 87 14.18 0.23 -3.42
N LEU A 88 13.35 1.02 -2.74
CA LEU A 88 13.67 2.40 -2.41
C LEU A 88 14.54 2.49 -1.15
N PRO A 89 15.38 3.54 -1.03
CA PRO A 89 16.00 3.90 0.24
C PRO A 89 14.95 4.11 1.32
N ALA A 90 15.29 3.76 2.56
CA ALA A 90 14.40 3.96 3.69
C ALA A 90 14.06 5.45 3.87
N ARG A 91 12.78 5.74 4.13
CA ARG A 91 12.25 7.11 4.37
C ARG A 91 12.39 8.06 3.18
N SER A 92 12.24 7.55 1.96
CA SER A 92 12.25 8.35 0.73
C SER A 92 10.89 8.32 0.00
N PRO A 93 9.83 8.90 0.60
CA PRO A 93 8.52 8.98 -0.07
C PRO A 93 8.57 9.88 -1.31
N ASP A 94 9.50 10.84 -1.36
CA ASP A 94 9.78 11.72 -2.50
C ASP A 94 10.18 10.97 -3.77
N LEU A 95 10.72 9.75 -3.61
CA LEU A 95 11.11 8.88 -4.72
C LEU A 95 9.97 7.99 -5.22
N SER A 96 8.79 8.04 -4.61
CA SER A 96 7.65 7.21 -4.98
C SER A 96 6.63 8.03 -5.80
N PRO A 97 6.47 7.77 -7.11
CA PRO A 97 5.59 8.56 -7.96
C PRO A 97 4.12 8.52 -7.52
N ILE A 98 3.70 7.47 -6.81
CA ILE A 98 2.31 7.31 -6.35
C ILE A 98 1.95 8.30 -5.23
N GLU A 99 2.91 8.76 -4.44
CA GLU A 99 2.68 9.75 -3.38
C GLU A 99 2.22 11.09 -3.95
N ASN A 100 2.70 11.46 -5.14
CA ASN A 100 2.22 12.65 -5.84
C ASN A 100 0.74 12.49 -6.23
N MET A 101 0.31 11.30 -6.66
CA MET A 101 -1.09 11.05 -6.99
C MET A 101 -1.98 11.09 -5.76
N TRP A 102 -1.55 10.47 -4.65
CA TRP A 102 -2.29 10.55 -3.40
C TRP A 102 -2.41 11.99 -2.88
N THR A 103 -1.35 12.79 -3.05
CA THR A 103 -1.39 14.22 -2.72
C THR A 103 -2.45 14.97 -3.54
N MET A 104 -2.61 14.65 -4.83
CA MET A 104 -3.66 15.26 -5.67
C MET A 104 -5.07 14.84 -5.26
N VAL A 105 -5.25 13.60 -4.80
CA VAL A 105 -6.57 13.10 -4.32
C VAL A 105 -6.94 13.70 -2.98
N ALA A 106 -5.96 14.05 -2.15
CA ALA A 106 -6.17 14.65 -0.83
C ALA A 106 -6.42 16.17 -0.86
N GLN A 107 -6.26 16.83 -2.02
CA GLN A 107 -6.55 18.25 -2.24
C GLN A 107 -8.03 18.46 -2.56
#